data_AF-A0A554LT64-F1
#
_entry.id   AF-A0A554LT64-F1
#
_cell.length_a   1.000
_cell.length_b   1.000
_cell.length_c   1.000
_cell.angle_alpha   90.00
_cell.angle_beta   90.00
_cell.angle_gamma   90.00
#
_symmetry.space_group_name_H-M   'P 1'
#
loop_
_entity.id
_entity.type
_entity.pdbx_description
1 polymer ?
#
loop_
_entity_poly.entity_id
_entity_poly.type
_entity_poly.pdbx_seq_one_letter_code
_entity_poly.pdbx_strand_id
1 'polypeptide(L)'
;MSQFLKILIAFVFTIILTIILTPSLGGLYDHFFSVSGGFFWGPPHPEYMEGFIVAYLFSLPLFFLSLLEQKKIFWLLIGILPIIALILWGRDGDLLIMGGIALIIGSLLGLLAARLARMGEKN
;
A
#
# COMPACT_ATOMS: atom_id res chain seq x y z
N MET A 1 -20.87 -8.98 -12.50
CA MET A 1 -19.45 -9.42 -12.43
C MET A 1 -19.24 -10.25 -11.17
N SER A 2 -18.57 -11.41 -11.24
CA SER A 2 -18.33 -12.27 -10.06
C SER A 2 -17.47 -11.56 -8.99
N GLN A 3 -17.73 -11.85 -7.72
CA GLN A 3 -16.94 -11.32 -6.59
C GLN A 3 -15.46 -11.72 -6.69
N PHE A 4 -15.17 -12.94 -7.15
CA PHE A 4 -13.80 -13.39 -7.43
C PHE A 4 -13.10 -12.50 -8.46
N LEU A 5 -13.80 -12.15 -9.54
CA LEU A 5 -13.24 -11.30 -10.60
C LEU A 5 -13.03 -9.85 -10.11
N LYS A 6 -13.92 -9.31 -9.25
CA LYS A 6 -13.69 -8.02 -8.57
C LYS A 6 -12.41 -8.04 -7.72
N ILE A 7 -12.17 -9.10 -6.96
CA ILE A 7 -10.98 -9.26 -6.10
C ILE A 7 -9.71 -9.42 -6.94
N LEU A 8 -9.75 -10.21 -8.02
CA LEU A 8 -8.61 -10.39 -8.93
C LEU A 8 -8.21 -9.07 -9.60
N ILE A 9 -9.20 -8.28 -10.04
CA ILE A 9 -8.98 -6.94 -10.61
C ILE A 9 -8.38 -6.00 -9.56
N ALA A 10 -8.91 -5.99 -8.33
CA ALA A 10 -8.36 -5.20 -7.22
C ALA A 10 -6.87 -5.51 -6.99
N PHE A 11 -6.53 -6.80 -6.93
CA PHE A 11 -5.17 -7.28 -6.69
C PHE A 11 -4.20 -6.90 -7.81
N VAL A 12 -4.61 -7.04 -9.07
CA VAL A 12 -3.78 -6.61 -10.22
C VAL A 12 -3.56 -5.09 -10.21
N PHE A 13 -4.59 -4.29 -9.93
CA PHE A 13 -4.42 -2.84 -9.78
C PHE A 13 -3.56 -2.44 -8.58
N THR A 14 -3.64 -3.15 -7.45
CA THR A 14 -2.72 -2.97 -6.31
C THR A 14 -1.26 -3.16 -6.75
N ILE A 15 -0.95 -4.25 -7.46
CA ILE A 15 0.43 -4.51 -7.94
C ILE A 15 0.90 -3.42 -8.91
N ILE A 16 0.09 -3.08 -9.91
CA ILE A 16 0.44 -2.04 -10.91
C ILE A 16 0.67 -0.69 -10.22
N LEU A 17 -0.23 -0.26 -9.34
CA LEU A 17 -0.10 1.01 -8.64
C LEU A 17 1.10 1.00 -7.68
N THR A 18 1.38 -0.13 -7.01
CA THR A 18 2.58 -0.29 -6.19
C THR A 18 3.83 -0.01 -7.03
N ILE A 19 4.01 -0.71 -8.14
CA ILE A 19 5.19 -0.58 -9.02
C ILE A 19 5.37 0.87 -9.53
N ILE A 20 4.26 1.54 -9.88
CA ILE A 20 4.29 2.94 -10.35
C ILE A 20 4.66 3.91 -9.22
N LEU A 21 4.19 3.68 -7.99
CA LEU A 21 4.44 4.56 -6.84
C LEU A 21 5.77 4.28 -6.12
N THR A 22 6.36 3.09 -6.28
CA THR A 22 7.62 2.71 -5.63
C THR A 22 8.72 3.78 -5.75
N PRO A 23 9.05 4.34 -6.94
CA PRO A 23 10.15 5.31 -7.06
C PRO A 23 9.86 6.61 -6.31
N SER A 24 8.60 7.05 -6.30
CA SER A 24 8.18 8.26 -5.59
C SER A 24 8.15 8.09 -4.07
N LEU A 25 7.73 6.92 -3.59
CA LEU A 25 7.67 6.65 -2.15
C LEU A 25 9.02 6.23 -1.56
N GLY A 26 9.90 5.59 -2.35
CA GLY A 26 11.31 5.38 -1.99
C GLY A 26 12.05 6.71 -1.84
N GLY A 27 12.03 7.55 -2.88
CA GLY A 27 12.68 8.87 -2.80
C GLY A 27 12.12 9.79 -1.71
N LEU A 28 10.86 9.62 -1.29
CA LEU A 28 10.32 10.29 -0.10
C LEU A 28 10.85 9.69 1.20
N TYR A 29 10.98 8.36 1.29
CA TYR A 29 11.58 7.67 2.43
C TYR A 29 13.02 8.15 2.68
N ASP A 30 13.84 8.15 1.64
CA ASP A 30 15.24 8.57 1.72
C ASP A 30 15.39 10.04 2.13
N HIS A 31 14.48 10.89 1.62
CA HIS A 31 14.48 12.31 1.94
C HIS A 31 14.15 12.61 3.41
N PHE A 32 13.26 11.82 4.03
CA PHE A 32 12.84 12.04 5.42
C PHE A 32 13.66 11.27 6.45
N PHE A 33 14.18 10.09 6.11
CA PHE A 33 14.84 9.17 7.05
C PHE A 33 16.34 8.97 6.80
N SER A 34 16.86 9.42 5.65
CA SER A 34 18.30 9.60 5.38
C SER A 34 19.18 8.35 5.59
N VAL A 35 18.84 7.23 4.95
CA VAL A 35 19.69 6.03 4.97
C VAL A 35 20.93 6.28 4.10
N SER A 36 22.06 6.58 4.75
CA SER A 36 23.32 6.88 4.06
C SER A 36 24.02 5.63 3.51
N GLY A 37 24.19 5.56 2.19
CA GLY A 37 25.34 4.88 1.56
C GLY A 37 25.01 3.78 0.54
N GLY A 38 25.12 4.10 -0.76
CA GLY A 38 24.84 3.10 -1.80
C GLY A 38 25.07 3.49 -3.28
N PHE A 39 25.94 4.43 -3.64
CA PHE A 39 26.28 4.65 -5.05
C PHE A 39 27.07 3.44 -5.62
N PHE A 40 26.39 2.48 -6.26
CA PHE A 40 27.04 1.45 -7.08
C PHE A 40 26.23 1.14 -8.35
N TRP A 41 26.94 0.88 -9.45
CA TRP A 41 26.33 0.67 -10.77
C TRP A 41 25.80 -0.77 -10.93
N GLY A 42 24.50 -0.98 -10.64
CA GLY A 42 23.73 -2.19 -11.05
C GLY A 42 22.78 -2.93 -10.07
N PRO A 43 22.90 -2.86 -8.72
CA PRO A 43 22.20 -3.75 -7.79
C PRO A 43 20.98 -3.06 -7.11
N PRO A 44 20.24 -3.68 -6.15
CA PRO A 44 19.03 -3.10 -5.58
C PRO A 44 19.36 -2.00 -4.56
N HIS A 45 18.68 -0.86 -4.65
CA HIS A 45 18.71 0.14 -3.58
C HIS A 45 17.72 -0.28 -2.47
N PRO A 46 18.06 -0.14 -1.17
CA PRO A 46 17.12 -0.31 -0.06
C PRO A 46 15.84 0.51 -0.27
N GLU A 47 16.05 1.75 -0.75
CA GLU A 47 15.08 2.73 -1.29
C GLU A 47 13.92 2.08 -2.08
N TYR A 48 14.20 1.11 -2.96
CA TYR A 48 13.17 0.43 -3.76
C TYR A 48 12.38 -0.61 -2.97
N MET A 49 12.99 -1.28 -2.00
CA MET A 49 12.31 -2.26 -1.15
C MET A 49 11.43 -1.56 -0.11
N GLU A 50 11.96 -0.54 0.56
CA GLU A 50 11.24 0.35 1.47
C GLU A 50 10.11 1.08 0.72
N GLY A 51 10.42 1.73 -0.41
CA GLY A 51 9.45 2.39 -1.27
C GLY A 51 8.36 1.45 -1.79
N PHE A 52 8.69 0.20 -2.13
CA PHE A 52 7.71 -0.81 -2.54
C PHE A 52 6.80 -1.23 -1.38
N ILE A 53 7.35 -1.42 -0.18
CA ILE A 53 6.57 -1.73 1.02
C ILE A 53 5.59 -0.60 1.34
N VAL A 54 6.05 0.66 1.33
CA VAL A 54 5.17 1.83 1.55
C VAL A 54 4.13 1.97 0.43
N ALA A 55 4.51 1.77 -0.84
CA ALA A 55 3.60 1.83 -1.98
C ALA A 55 2.51 0.73 -1.95
N TYR A 56 2.86 -0.46 -1.48
CA TYR A 56 1.93 -1.56 -1.29
C TYR A 56 0.97 -1.30 -0.13
N LEU A 57 1.50 -0.83 1.01
CA LEU A 57 0.69 -0.47 2.19
C LEU A 57 -0.30 0.67 1.90
N PHE A 58 0.02 1.57 0.97
CA PHE A 58 -0.91 2.57 0.44
C PHE A 58 -1.97 1.98 -0.51
N SER A 59 -1.54 1.22 -1.53
CA SER A 59 -2.40 0.79 -2.64
C SER A 59 -3.34 -0.37 -2.29
N LEU A 60 -2.93 -1.26 -1.39
CA LEU A 60 -3.75 -2.38 -0.91
C LEU A 60 -5.09 -1.91 -0.28
N PRO A 61 -5.10 -1.10 0.78
CA PRO A 61 -6.35 -0.66 1.39
C PRO A 61 -7.19 0.23 0.45
N LEU A 62 -6.54 1.02 -0.42
CA LEU A 62 -7.20 1.85 -1.44
C LEU A 62 -8.14 1.03 -2.36
N PHE A 63 -7.64 -0.08 -2.92
CA PHE A 63 -8.44 -0.93 -3.81
C PHE A 63 -9.34 -1.93 -3.08
N PHE A 64 -8.89 -2.52 -1.96
CA PHE A 64 -9.69 -3.52 -1.26
C PHE A 64 -10.86 -2.89 -0.49
N LEU A 65 -10.72 -1.68 0.08
CA LEU A 65 -11.85 -0.99 0.73
C LEU A 65 -12.83 -0.31 -0.24
N SER A 66 -12.38 0.02 -1.46
CA SER A 66 -13.27 0.55 -2.50
C SER A 66 -14.14 -0.53 -3.16
N LEU A 67 -13.69 -1.80 -3.15
CA LEU A 67 -14.37 -2.91 -3.85
C LEU A 67 -15.05 -3.95 -2.94
N LEU A 68 -14.67 -4.08 -1.66
CA LEU A 68 -15.27 -5.05 -0.73
C LEU A 68 -16.31 -4.42 0.20
N GLU A 69 -17.57 -4.72 -0.06
CA GLU A 69 -18.71 -4.27 0.77
C GLU A 69 -18.81 -5.01 2.11
N GLN A 70 -18.30 -6.26 2.18
CA GLN A 70 -18.42 -7.12 3.36
C GLN A 70 -17.08 -7.36 4.07
N LYS A 71 -17.11 -7.25 5.41
CA LYS A 71 -15.99 -7.49 6.35
C LYS A 71 -14.70 -6.70 6.04
N LYS A 72 -14.87 -5.40 5.78
CA LYS A 72 -13.84 -4.38 5.50
C LYS A 72 -12.56 -4.46 6.34
N ILE A 73 -12.68 -4.76 7.63
CA ILE A 73 -11.56 -4.81 8.58
C ILE A 73 -10.80 -6.15 8.51
N PHE A 74 -11.48 -7.26 8.22
CA PHE A 74 -10.89 -8.61 8.22
C PHE A 74 -9.89 -8.78 7.07
N TRP A 75 -10.25 -8.35 5.86
CA TRP A 75 -9.36 -8.41 4.70
C TRP A 75 -8.22 -7.40 4.77
N LEU A 76 -8.44 -6.23 5.40
CA LEU A 76 -7.36 -5.30 5.72
C LEU A 76 -6.32 -5.98 6.61
N LEU A 77 -6.76 -6.50 7.76
CA LEU A 77 -5.89 -7.16 8.73
C LEU A 77 -5.10 -8.32 8.09
N ILE A 78 -5.75 -9.16 7.27
CA ILE A 78 -5.09 -10.28 6.59
C ILE A 78 -4.02 -9.82 5.58
N GLY A 79 -4.28 -8.78 4.79
CA GLY A 79 -3.30 -8.29 3.82
C GLY A 79 -2.15 -7.49 4.46
N ILE A 80 -2.39 -6.88 5.62
CA ILE A 80 -1.40 -6.07 6.34
C ILE A 80 -0.51 -6.93 7.26
N LEU A 81 -1.05 -7.98 7.89
CA LEU A 81 -0.33 -8.82 8.87
C LEU A 81 1.04 -9.35 8.40
N PRO A 82 1.15 -9.93 7.17
CA PRO A 82 2.42 -10.47 6.69
C PRO A 82 3.50 -9.39 6.55
N ILE A 83 3.10 -8.16 6.20
CA ILE A 83 4.03 -7.05 5.98
C ILE A 83 4.42 -6.41 7.32
N ILE A 84 3.49 -6.25 8.27
CA ILE A 84 3.85 -5.88 9.65
C ILE A 84 4.82 -6.91 10.23
N ALA A 85 4.63 -8.22 9.99
CA ALA A 85 5.55 -9.25 10.43
C ALA A 85 6.96 -9.12 9.78
N LEU A 86 7.04 -8.82 8.48
CA LEU A 86 8.31 -8.59 7.79
C LEU A 86 9.04 -7.32 8.28
N ILE A 87 8.33 -6.22 8.51
CA ILE A 87 8.94 -4.97 9.00
C ILE A 87 9.39 -5.14 10.47
N LEU A 88 8.57 -5.77 11.33
CA LEU A 88 8.94 -6.07 12.72
C LEU A 88 10.14 -7.04 12.81
N TRP A 89 10.29 -7.94 11.84
CA TRP A 89 11.47 -8.81 11.72
C TRP A 89 12.73 -8.00 11.37
N GLY A 90 12.61 -6.98 10.51
CA GLY A 90 13.71 -6.09 10.12
C GLY A 90 14.13 -5.04 11.16
N ARG A 91 13.28 -4.74 12.16
CA ARG A 91 13.47 -3.67 13.16
C ARG A 91 13.64 -2.25 12.60
N ASP A 92 13.18 -2.00 11.39
CA ASP A 92 13.15 -0.64 10.85
C ASP A 92 11.91 0.11 11.39
N GLY A 93 12.15 1.00 12.35
CA GLY A 93 11.10 1.80 13.00
C GLY A 93 10.56 2.91 12.10
N ASP A 94 11.37 3.42 11.18
CA ASP A 94 11.01 4.51 10.29
C ASP A 94 10.11 3.99 9.17
N LEU A 95 10.39 2.79 8.65
CA LEU A 95 9.52 2.07 7.74
C LEU A 95 8.15 1.72 8.36
N LEU A 96 8.08 1.44 9.67
CA LEU A 96 6.80 1.29 10.38
C LEU A 96 6.00 2.60 10.43
N ILE A 97 6.66 3.73 10.69
CA ILE A 97 6.01 5.04 10.78
C ILE A 97 5.48 5.44 9.40
N MET A 98 6.33 5.43 8.37
CA MET A 98 5.93 5.83 7.02
C MET A 98 4.92 4.85 6.40
N GLY A 99 5.12 3.54 6.59
CA GLY A 99 4.15 2.51 6.17
C GLY A 99 2.79 2.65 6.88
N GLY A 100 2.78 2.98 8.17
CA GLY A 100 1.56 3.24 8.94
C GLY A 100 0.80 4.48 8.46
N ILE A 101 1.51 5.58 8.17
CA ILE A 101 0.92 6.79 7.59
C ILE A 101 0.32 6.49 6.20
N ALA A 102 1.09 5.83 5.33
CA ALA A 102 0.65 5.46 3.98
C ALA A 102 -0.60 4.58 3.99
N LEU A 103 -0.67 3.62 4.92
CA LEU A 103 -1.81 2.73 5.14
C LEU A 103 -3.06 3.47 5.62
N ILE A 104 -2.91 4.46 6.51
CA ILE A 104 -4.04 5.31 6.96
C ILE A 104 -4.57 6.14 5.78
N ILE A 105 -3.69 6.79 5.01
CA ILE A 105 -4.09 7.62 3.86
C ILE A 105 -4.77 6.76 2.79
N GLY A 106 -4.17 5.62 2.41
CA GLY A 106 -4.75 4.67 1.45
C GLY A 106 -6.12 4.15 1.91
N SER A 107 -6.28 3.89 3.21
CA SER A 107 -7.57 3.49 3.80
C SER A 107 -8.63 4.58 3.73
N LEU A 108 -8.28 5.83 4.04
CA LEU A 108 -9.19 6.98 3.96
C LEU A 108 -9.65 7.24 2.52
N LEU A 109 -8.73 7.18 1.55
CA LEU A 109 -9.04 7.33 0.13
C LEU A 109 -9.90 6.17 -0.40
N GLY A 110 -9.60 4.92 -0.02
CA GLY A 110 -10.41 3.75 -0.35
C GLY A 110 -11.85 3.86 0.19
N LEU A 111 -12.00 4.33 1.43
CA LEU A 111 -13.32 4.59 2.03
C LEU A 111 -14.06 5.75 1.36
N LEU A 112 -13.35 6.80 0.93
CA LEU A 112 -13.94 7.93 0.20
C LEU A 112 -14.45 7.48 -1.17
N ALA A 113 -13.64 6.76 -1.95
CA ALA A 113 -14.04 6.15 -3.22
C ALA A 113 -15.26 5.22 -3.04
N ALA A 114 -15.25 4.38 -2.00
CA ALA A 114 -16.38 3.52 -1.63
C ALA A 114 -17.66 4.29 -1.24
N ARG A 115 -17.56 5.56 -0.83
CA ARG A 115 -18.72 6.43 -0.54
C ARG A 115 -19.21 7.12 -1.80
N LEU A 116 -18.30 7.66 -2.63
CA LEU A 116 -18.62 8.31 -3.89
C LEU A 116 -19.37 7.35 -4.84
N ALA A 117 -18.88 6.12 -5.00
CA ALA A 117 -19.54 5.10 -5.84
C ALA A 117 -21.00 4.85 -5.40
N ARG A 118 -21.25 4.72 -4.09
CA ARG A 118 -22.59 4.47 -3.53
C ARG A 118 -23.52 5.68 -3.52
N MET A 119 -23.03 6.89 -3.83
CA MET A 119 -23.90 8.04 -4.12
C MET A 119 -24.34 8.04 -5.59
N GLY A 120 -23.52 7.51 -6.51
CA GLY A 120 -23.88 7.34 -7.91
C GLY A 120 -24.96 6.28 -8.17
N GLU A 121 -25.03 5.23 -7.33
CA GLU A 121 -26.06 4.17 -7.43
C GLU A 121 -27.44 4.55 -6.82
N LYS A 122 -27.57 5.75 -6.24
CA LYS A 122 -28.81 6.21 -5.58
C LYS A 122 -29.59 7.26 -6.36
N ASN A 123 -29.09 7.68 -7.51
CA ASN A 123 -29.72 8.61 -8.45
C ASN A 123 -30.03 7.90 -9.78
#